data_AF-A0A851ZVN6-F1
#
_entry.id   AF-A0A851ZVN6-F1
#
_cell.length_a   1.000
_cell.length_b   1.000
_cell.length_c   1.000
_cell.angle_alpha   90.00
_cell.angle_beta   90.00
_cell.angle_gamma   90.00
#
_symmetry.space_group_name_H-M   'P 1'
#
loop_
_entity.id
_entity.type
_entity.pdbx_description
1 polymer ?
#
loop_
_entity_poly.entity_id
_entity_poly.type
_entity_poly.pdbx_seq_one_letter_code
_entity_poly.pdbx_strand_id
1 'polypeptide(L)'
;DELDRGVDQRDGKGWSDSPGCEESDANKEESLKLRLPTCSDMICGYACLKGTAAMRNTKRGSWYVEALTSVFAEDSRHTHVADMLVKVNRQIKQREGYAPGTEFHRCKEMSEYCSTLCRDLYLFPGYLPGK
;
A
#
# COMPACT_ATOMS: atom_id res chain seq x y z
N ASP A 1 -22.57 4.71 13.84
CA ASP A 1 -21.46 3.85 13.39
C ASP A 1 -21.97 2.44 13.16
N GLU A 2 -21.87 1.96 11.91
CA GLU A 2 -22.17 0.57 11.57
C GLU A 2 -20.98 -0.31 11.98
N LEU A 3 -21.26 -1.41 12.67
CA LEU A 3 -20.24 -2.41 13.02
C LEU A 3 -19.83 -3.17 11.74
N ASP A 4 -18.52 -3.32 11.50
CA ASP A 4 -18.02 -4.16 10.41
C ASP A 4 -18.47 -5.61 10.65
N ARG A 5 -19.36 -6.09 9.79
CA ARG A 5 -19.80 -7.47 9.88
C ARG A 5 -18.73 -8.42 9.36
N GLY A 6 -17.81 -8.00 8.49
CA GLY A 6 -16.82 -8.87 7.84
C GLY A 6 -17.40 -9.72 6.69
N VAL A 7 -16.53 -10.42 5.98
CA VAL A 7 -16.85 -11.27 4.82
C VAL A 7 -16.30 -12.68 5.00
N ASP A 8 -16.97 -13.68 4.44
CA ASP A 8 -16.44 -15.05 4.43
C ASP A 8 -15.22 -15.13 3.50
N GLN A 9 -14.15 -15.76 3.96
CA GLN A 9 -12.99 -16.05 3.13
C GLN A 9 -13.41 -17.03 2.02
N ARG A 10 -13.49 -16.53 0.78
CA ARG A 10 -13.76 -17.35 -0.41
C ARG A 10 -12.48 -17.82 -1.09
N ASP A 11 -11.41 -17.04 -0.97
CA ASP A 11 -10.12 -17.34 -1.58
C ASP A 11 -9.22 -18.07 -0.56
N GLY A 12 -9.15 -19.39 -0.70
CA GLY A 12 -8.32 -20.24 0.17
C GLY A 12 -8.59 -21.72 -0.03
N LYS A 13 -7.64 -22.40 -0.70
CA LYS A 13 -7.52 -23.87 -0.89
C LYS A 13 -8.59 -24.53 -1.79
N GLY A 14 -8.83 -23.96 -2.97
CA GLY A 14 -9.73 -24.51 -3.98
C GLY A 14 -9.10 -24.90 -5.32
N TRP A 15 -7.79 -25.20 -5.40
CA TRP A 15 -7.17 -25.73 -6.63
C TRP A 15 -6.04 -26.73 -6.34
N SER A 16 -6.43 -27.88 -5.79
CA SER A 16 -5.70 -29.13 -5.97
C SER A 16 -6.67 -30.31 -5.96
N ASP A 17 -7.76 -30.22 -6.72
CA ASP A 17 -8.58 -31.40 -7.00
C ASP A 17 -7.98 -32.10 -8.23
N SER A 18 -7.16 -33.10 -7.95
CA SER A 18 -7.03 -34.23 -8.88
C SER A 18 -8.34 -35.02 -8.79
N PRO A 19 -8.97 -35.43 -9.91
CA PRO A 19 -10.20 -36.20 -9.85
C PRO A 19 -9.86 -37.63 -9.44
N GLY A 20 -10.04 -37.92 -8.15
CA GLY A 20 -10.00 -39.27 -7.59
C GLY A 20 -11.28 -39.50 -6.79
N CYS A 21 -12.07 -40.47 -7.25
CA CYS A 21 -13.23 -41.07 -6.59
C CYS A 21 -12.92 -41.37 -5.09
N GLU A 22 -13.82 -41.34 -4.11
CA GLU A 22 -15.13 -42.00 -3.96
C GLU A 22 -15.92 -41.37 -2.79
N GLU A 23 -17.20 -41.75 -2.67
CA GLU A 23 -18.21 -41.24 -1.74
C GLU A 23 -17.88 -41.44 -0.25
N SER A 24 -18.33 -40.51 0.60
CA SER A 24 -18.46 -40.70 2.06
C SER A 24 -19.52 -39.77 2.65
N ASP A 25 -20.69 -40.33 2.94
CA ASP A 25 -21.71 -39.75 3.80
C ASP A 25 -21.29 -39.87 5.27
N ALA A 26 -20.55 -38.89 5.80
CA ALA A 26 -20.47 -38.64 7.24
C ALA A 26 -19.78 -37.31 7.53
N ASN A 27 -20.43 -36.48 8.34
CA ASN A 27 -19.92 -35.25 8.93
C ASN A 27 -19.77 -34.08 7.92
N LYS A 28 -20.85 -33.31 7.75
CA LYS A 28 -20.69 -31.87 7.49
C LYS A 28 -20.00 -31.29 8.72
N GLU A 29 -18.68 -31.41 8.79
CA GLU A 29 -17.91 -30.34 9.41
C GLU A 29 -18.39 -29.09 8.68
N GLU A 30 -19.19 -28.27 9.35
CA GLU A 30 -19.20 -26.86 9.03
C GLU A 30 -17.75 -26.45 9.14
N SER A 31 -17.02 -26.51 8.03
CA SER A 31 -15.73 -25.89 7.88
C SER A 31 -16.00 -24.45 8.29
N LEU A 32 -15.66 -24.09 9.52
CA LEU A 32 -15.92 -22.76 10.07
C LEU A 32 -15.26 -21.80 9.10
N LYS A 33 -16.05 -21.20 8.22
CA LYS A 33 -15.53 -20.34 7.17
C LYS A 33 -14.86 -19.19 7.90
N LEU A 34 -13.54 -19.12 7.79
CA LEU A 34 -12.78 -18.03 8.38
C LEU A 34 -13.37 -16.73 7.86
N ARG A 35 -13.70 -15.82 8.77
CA ARG A 35 -14.22 -14.50 8.43
C ARG A 35 -13.07 -13.51 8.40
N LEU A 36 -13.06 -12.67 7.38
CA LEU A 36 -12.11 -11.57 7.21
C LEU A 36 -12.81 -10.23 7.48
N PRO A 37 -12.08 -9.18 7.88
CA PRO A 37 -12.59 -7.81 7.86
C PRO A 37 -13.07 -7.45 6.45
N THR A 38 -14.08 -6.57 6.35
CA THR A 38 -14.60 -6.17 5.02
C THR A 38 -13.52 -5.51 4.16
N CYS A 39 -12.64 -4.73 4.79
CA CYS A 39 -11.48 -4.12 4.15
C CYS A 39 -10.23 -4.34 5.00
N SER A 40 -9.23 -5.05 4.48
CA SER A 40 -7.93 -5.27 5.11
C SER A 40 -6.82 -5.36 4.05
N ASP A 41 -5.56 -5.39 4.48
CA ASP A 41 -4.39 -5.56 3.62
C ASP A 41 -4.21 -4.48 2.53
N MET A 42 -4.56 -3.24 2.87
CA MET A 42 -4.39 -2.07 2.01
C MET A 42 -3.30 -1.14 2.53
N ILE A 43 -2.62 -0.45 1.62
CA ILE A 43 -1.78 0.69 1.96
C ILE A 43 -2.05 1.82 0.96
N CYS A 44 -2.35 3.01 1.48
CA CYS A 44 -2.72 4.18 0.69
C CYS A 44 -1.79 5.33 1.03
N GLY A 45 -1.01 5.79 0.05
CA GLY A 45 -0.17 6.98 0.16
C GLY A 45 -0.87 8.22 -0.37
N TYR A 46 -0.76 9.33 0.37
CA TYR A 46 -1.37 10.62 0.04
C TYR A 46 -0.29 11.69 -0.07
N ALA A 47 -0.37 12.50 -1.13
CA ALA A 47 0.61 13.56 -1.39
C ALA A 47 0.59 14.65 -0.31
N CYS A 48 -0.59 14.98 0.20
CA CYS A 48 -0.79 16.03 1.18
C CYS A 48 -1.77 15.57 2.27
N LEU A 49 -1.67 16.18 3.45
CA LEU A 49 -2.63 15.99 4.54
C LEU A 49 -4.02 16.50 4.14
N LYS A 50 -5.06 15.90 4.73
CA LYS A 50 -6.45 16.36 4.58
C LYS A 50 -6.56 17.87 4.84
N GLY A 51 -7.20 18.59 3.91
CA GLY A 51 -7.41 20.03 4.01
C GLY A 51 -6.23 20.89 3.52
N THR A 52 -5.15 20.28 3.02
CA THR A 52 -4.01 21.00 2.43
C THR A 52 -3.89 20.70 0.93
N ALA A 53 -3.06 21.49 0.22
CA ALA A 53 -2.83 21.31 -1.22
C ALA A 53 -1.54 20.53 -1.48
N ALA A 54 -1.56 19.65 -2.49
CA ALA A 54 -0.37 18.98 -3.01
C ALA A 54 0.34 19.86 -4.04
N MET A 55 1.65 19.98 -3.92
CA MET A 55 2.45 20.87 -4.76
C MET A 55 2.96 20.18 -6.02
N ARG A 56 2.97 20.94 -7.11
CA ARG A 56 3.45 20.50 -8.42
C ARG A 56 4.35 21.54 -9.05
N ASN A 57 5.51 21.09 -9.51
CA ASN A 57 6.37 21.88 -10.38
C ASN A 57 5.99 21.67 -11.85
N THR A 58 6.03 22.73 -12.65
CA THR A 58 5.63 22.70 -14.06
C THR A 58 6.54 21.86 -14.95
N LYS A 59 7.81 21.67 -14.56
CA LYS A 59 8.79 20.85 -15.30
C LYS A 59 9.04 19.49 -14.66
N ARG A 60 9.10 19.44 -13.32
CA ARG A 60 9.45 18.22 -12.55
C ARG A 60 8.23 17.37 -12.13
N GLY A 61 7.02 17.89 -12.30
CA GLY A 61 5.80 17.22 -11.85
C GLY A 61 5.54 17.38 -10.34
N SER A 62 4.68 16.52 -9.80
CA SER A 62 4.25 16.56 -8.40
C SER A 62 5.39 16.18 -7.46
N TRP A 63 5.53 16.90 -6.34
CA TRP A 63 6.62 16.63 -5.40
C TRP A 63 6.54 15.22 -4.84
N TYR A 64 5.34 14.79 -4.46
CA TYR A 64 5.08 13.45 -3.94
C TYR A 64 5.50 12.36 -4.92
N VAL A 65 5.07 12.45 -6.19
CA VAL A 65 5.38 11.42 -7.20
C VAL A 65 6.88 11.37 -7.47
N GLU A 66 7.54 12.52 -7.53
CA GLU A 66 9.00 12.57 -7.72
C GLU A 66 9.77 11.93 -6.55
N ALA A 67 9.35 12.20 -5.31
CA ALA A 67 9.94 11.56 -4.14
C ALA A 67 9.65 10.05 -4.10
N LEU A 68 8.42 9.66 -4.44
CA LEU A 68 7.99 8.26 -4.49
C LEU A 68 8.82 7.46 -5.48
N THR A 69 9.00 7.96 -6.70
CA THR A 69 9.77 7.26 -7.74
C THR A 69 11.25 7.16 -7.38
N SER A 70 11.86 8.22 -6.84
CA SER A 70 13.26 8.19 -6.37
C SER A 70 13.45 7.14 -5.28
N VAL A 71 12.65 7.18 -4.22
CA VAL A 71 12.77 6.21 -3.11
C VAL A 71 12.54 4.79 -3.59
N PHE A 72 11.49 4.53 -4.37
CA PHE A 72 11.16 3.16 -4.79
C PHE A 72 12.20 2.61 -5.77
N ALA A 73 12.79 3.44 -6.62
CA ALA A 73 13.87 3.00 -7.52
C ALA A 73 15.13 2.58 -6.74
N GLU A 74 15.45 3.29 -5.66
CA GLU A 74 16.65 3.07 -4.86
C GLU A 74 16.49 1.93 -3.83
N ASP A 75 15.34 1.88 -3.14
CA ASP A 75 15.19 1.13 -1.89
C ASP A 75 14.35 -0.15 -2.01
N SER A 76 13.58 -0.33 -3.09
CA SER A 76 12.61 -1.44 -3.22
C SER A 76 13.21 -2.84 -3.18
N ARG A 77 14.52 -2.96 -3.38
CA ARG A 77 15.27 -4.23 -3.27
C ARG A 77 15.35 -4.76 -1.84
N HIS A 78 15.35 -3.89 -0.85
CA HIS A 78 15.71 -4.25 0.54
C HIS A 78 14.90 -3.50 1.61
N THR A 79 13.97 -2.64 1.22
CA THR A 79 13.08 -1.90 2.13
C THR A 79 11.63 -2.24 1.80
N HIS A 80 10.81 -2.57 2.80
CA HIS A 80 9.38 -2.78 2.59
C HIS A 80 8.65 -1.45 2.33
N VAL A 81 7.47 -1.51 1.70
CA VAL A 81 6.75 -0.34 1.19
C VAL A 81 6.46 0.71 2.27
N ALA A 82 6.01 0.31 3.47
CA ALA A 82 5.72 1.27 4.54
C ALA A 82 6.95 2.13 4.92
N ASP A 83 8.13 1.51 5.05
CA ASP A 83 9.37 2.23 5.37
C ASP A 83 9.86 3.10 4.21
N MET A 84 9.63 2.67 2.96
CA MET A 84 9.85 3.53 1.79
C MET A 84 8.94 4.77 1.85
N LEU A 85 7.67 4.63 2.21
CA LEU A 85 6.76 5.77 2.36
C LEU A 85 7.17 6.71 3.51
N VAL A 86 7.80 6.20 4.58
CA VAL A 86 8.44 7.04 5.60
C VAL A 86 9.61 7.84 5.02
N LYS A 87 10.42 7.25 4.14
CA LYS A 87 11.49 7.98 3.43
C LYS A 87 10.93 9.05 2.47
N VAL A 88 9.81 8.76 1.79
CA VAL A 88 9.08 9.75 0.97
C VAL A 88 8.63 10.92 1.83
N ASN A 89 8.00 10.65 2.98
CA ASN A 89 7.59 11.68 3.94
C ASN A 89 8.75 12.58 4.36
N ARG A 90 9.94 12.01 4.59
CA ARG A 90 11.16 12.78 4.90
C ARG A 90 11.57 13.70 3.74
N GLN A 91 11.54 13.22 2.50
CA GLN A 91 11.87 14.06 1.34
C GLN A 91 10.87 15.21 1.17
N ILE A 92 9.56 14.95 1.32
CA ILE A 92 8.52 15.97 1.19
C ILE A 92 8.63 17.04 2.28
N LYS A 93 8.84 16.64 3.54
CA LYS A 93 9.06 17.56 4.67
C LYS A 93 10.20 18.56 4.41
N GLN A 94 11.27 18.12 3.75
CA GLN A 94 12.45 18.94 3.48
C GLN A 94 12.25 19.91 2.31
N ARG A 95 11.34 19.64 1.38
CA ARG A 95 11.09 20.51 0.21
C ARG A 95 10.41 21.82 0.59
N GLU A 96 10.69 22.86 -0.17
CA GLU A 96 10.08 24.18 -0.02
C GLU A 96 9.75 24.76 -1.41
N GLY A 97 8.63 25.47 -1.51
CA GLY A 97 8.12 26.01 -2.76
C GLY A 97 9.02 27.11 -3.33
N TYR A 98 9.37 27.01 -4.62
CA TYR A 98 10.06 28.09 -5.32
C TYR A 98 9.16 28.67 -6.42
N ALA A 99 8.34 29.65 -6.04
CA ALA A 99 7.53 30.43 -6.97
C ALA A 99 7.48 31.92 -6.56
N PRO A 100 8.60 32.67 -6.64
CA PRO A 100 8.66 34.08 -6.21
C PRO A 100 7.54 34.93 -6.81
N GLY A 101 6.93 35.80 -5.99
CA GLY A 101 5.82 36.66 -6.41
C GLY A 101 4.44 35.99 -6.36
N THR A 102 4.34 34.74 -5.88
CA THR A 102 3.07 34.04 -5.65
C THR A 102 2.91 33.64 -4.20
N GLU A 103 1.69 33.31 -3.78
CA GLU A 103 1.39 32.76 -2.45
C GLU A 103 2.06 31.39 -2.18
N PHE A 104 2.49 30.70 -3.24
CA PHE A 104 3.16 29.41 -3.15
C PHE A 104 4.68 29.55 -2.99
N HIS A 105 5.23 30.76 -2.98
CA HIS A 105 6.64 30.93 -2.63
C HIS A 105 6.87 30.52 -1.18
N ARG A 106 7.83 29.63 -0.96
CA ARG A 106 8.21 29.06 0.32
C ARG A 106 7.12 28.24 1.02
N CYS A 107 6.11 27.81 0.27
CA CYS A 107 5.08 26.92 0.81
C CYS A 107 5.68 25.55 1.20
N LYS A 108 4.94 24.83 2.04
CA LYS A 108 5.32 23.52 2.56
C LYS A 108 4.23 22.51 2.20
N GLU A 109 4.65 21.25 2.10
CA GLU A 109 3.79 20.10 1.91
C GLU A 109 4.20 19.03 2.92
N MET A 110 3.26 18.21 3.35
CA MET A 110 3.53 17.00 4.13
C MET A 110 2.67 15.88 3.59
N SER A 111 3.31 14.79 3.19
CA SER A 111 2.64 13.57 2.77
C SER A 111 2.32 12.67 3.96
N GLU A 112 1.38 11.75 3.75
CA GLU A 112 1.02 10.74 4.73
C GLU A 112 0.74 9.40 4.05
N TYR A 113 0.63 8.33 4.84
CA TYR A 113 0.07 7.07 4.38
C TYR A 113 -0.75 6.42 5.48
N CYS A 114 -1.79 5.70 5.07
CA CYS A 114 -2.60 4.86 5.95
C CYS A 114 -2.40 3.40 5.54
N SER A 115 -2.29 2.49 6.51
CA SER A 115 -2.04 1.07 6.26
C SER A 115 -2.94 0.19 7.12
N THR A 116 -3.52 -0.82 6.49
CA THR A 116 -4.13 -2.00 7.13
C THR A 116 -3.39 -3.28 6.76
N LEU A 117 -2.15 -3.17 6.25
CA LEU A 117 -1.27 -4.31 6.01
C LEU A 117 -0.97 -5.06 7.31
N CYS A 118 -1.05 -6.39 7.25
CA CYS A 118 -0.74 -7.26 8.38
C CYS A 118 0.69 -7.84 8.34
N ARG A 119 1.48 -7.51 7.31
CA ARG A 119 2.86 -7.98 7.10
C ARG A 119 3.70 -6.95 6.35
N ASP A 120 5.01 -7.10 6.43
CA ASP A 120 5.94 -6.31 5.62
C ASP A 120 5.73 -6.60 4.13
N LEU A 121 5.44 -5.55 3.37
CA LEU A 121 5.27 -5.63 1.92
C LEU A 121 6.59 -5.33 1.21
N TYR A 122 7.35 -6.37 0.87
CA TYR A 122 8.53 -6.25 0.01
C TYR A 122 8.14 -6.44 -1.47
N LEU A 123 8.76 -5.65 -2.36
CA LEU A 123 8.47 -5.70 -3.80
C LEU A 123 9.36 -6.69 -4.57
N PHE A 124 10.47 -7.13 -3.97
CA PHE A 124 11.43 -8.09 -4.54
C PHE A 124 11.76 -7.87 -6.03
N PRO A 125 12.12 -6.64 -6.46
CA PRO A 125 12.38 -6.35 -7.86
C PRO A 125 13.58 -7.15 -8.39
N GLY A 126 13.36 -7.92 -9.44
CA GLY A 126 14.41 -8.73 -10.08
C GLY A 126 14.79 -10.00 -9.31
N TYR A 127 14.06 -10.38 -8.26
CA TYR A 127 14.26 -11.67 -7.61
C TYR A 127 13.82 -12.81 -8.53
N LEU A 128 14.73 -13.74 -8.81
CA LEU A 128 14.49 -14.95 -9.56
C LEU A 128 14.86 -16.16 -8.67
N PRO A 129 13.88 -16.86 -8.08
CA PRO A 129 14.19 -18.03 -7.27
C PRO A 129 14.79 -19.15 -8.15
N GLY A 130 15.95 -19.68 -7.75
CA GLY A 130 16.58 -20.85 -8.38
C GLY A 130 17.53 -20.58 -9.56
N LYS A 131 17.97 -19.33 -9.76
CA LYS A 131 19.14 -19.00 -10.58
C LYS A 131 20.30 -18.53 -9.72
#